data_AF-A0A935KTB9-F1
#
_entry.id   AF-A0A935KTB9-F1
#
_cell.length_a   1.000
_cell.length_b   1.000
_cell.length_c   1.000
_cell.angle_alpha   90.00
_cell.angle_beta   90.00
_cell.angle_gamma   90.00
#
_symmetry.space_group_name_H-M   'P 1'
#
loop_
_entity.id
_entity.type
_entity.pdbx_description
1 polymer ?
#
loop_
_entity_poly.entity_id
_entity_poly.type
_entity_poly.pdbx_seq_one_letter_code
_entity_poly.pdbx_strand_id
1 'polypeptide(L)'
;MGKKYSLSIGLNLVDPKAYDGEWDGALACCEKDAEDINKVAVSLSYDKNDLLLTKSATRNNVLKKLAEYAKALSADDYLLLYYSGHGGQVTDTNKDEDDNSDETWCLYDGELIDDELYACLSEFQPGVRIYVLSDSCHSGTVVKAAVRKSSRGYNLKRNLIKSMPLIVGIASEARRRKFYEKIQRDVLKKKTSKKSKKDSVAEGGVLNVSEYPWAIKASVMLLSGCQDNQESGASPDAFHNSDFTDRLLITWNGGKFNSNYEKFHSRIISQMPSHQTPNVFSIGPEDPDFERQSPFTNAEAGFYSTGTTVLKFDGVTLIKIGSKGKLVKAWQNFLNKMGYNVGTADGDFGNKTFKGTIAFQRDNGLKADGIAGPNTFKKAAESGFKYPEEEIIVTSGGGKGITKEQLTFIMRGAKSADVELFVDPINKVMEKYEINTPLRIMHFLAQVGHESGSLRYKEEIASGAAYEGRADLGNTQPGDGRKFKGHGLIQLTGRHNHTQYANYVGDPDLIKNPQRIALEPLHSAGAAGWYWMTRKINALADQDNIVAVTKKINGGLNGLEDRRGYLARAKKVIS
;
A
#
# COMPACT_ATOMS: atom_id res chain seq x y z
N MET A 1 15.00 -5.26 30.95
CA MET A 1 14.78 -4.71 29.59
C MET A 1 15.93 -5.20 28.73
N GLY A 2 15.67 -5.90 27.63
CA GLY A 2 16.73 -6.31 26.70
C GLY A 2 17.36 -5.09 26.01
N LYS A 3 18.61 -5.24 25.57
CA LYS A 3 19.37 -4.25 24.80
C LYS A 3 18.66 -3.95 23.49
N LYS A 4 18.79 -2.72 23.01
CA LYS A 4 18.22 -2.26 21.73
C LYS A 4 19.32 -1.65 20.88
N TYR A 5 19.65 -2.30 19.77
CA TYR A 5 20.63 -1.78 18.81
C TYR A 5 19.94 -1.33 17.53
N SER A 6 20.55 -0.39 16.81
CA SER A 6 20.13 0.00 15.47
C SER A 6 21.31 0.10 14.50
N LEU A 7 21.05 -0.23 13.24
CA LEU A 7 21.92 0.03 12.10
C LEU A 7 21.08 0.69 11.01
N SER A 8 21.37 1.96 10.71
CA SER A 8 20.72 2.71 9.64
C SER A 8 21.70 2.92 8.49
N ILE A 9 21.28 2.54 7.28
CA ILE A 9 22.12 2.55 6.08
C ILE A 9 21.44 3.41 5.02
N GLY A 10 22.14 4.41 4.49
CA GLY A 10 21.61 5.33 3.48
C GLY A 10 22.61 5.59 2.36
N LEU A 11 22.27 5.31 1.11
CA LEU A 11 23.17 5.53 -0.03
C LEU A 11 22.55 6.48 -1.05
N ASN A 12 23.15 7.66 -1.16
CA ASN A 12 22.86 8.59 -2.26
C ASN A 12 23.78 8.37 -3.46
N LEU A 13 24.90 7.65 -3.28
CA LEU A 13 25.83 7.30 -4.35
C LEU A 13 26.44 5.92 -4.11
N VAL A 14 26.99 5.34 -5.17
CA VAL A 14 27.87 4.16 -5.14
C VAL A 14 29.22 4.48 -5.79
N ASP A 15 30.23 3.63 -5.62
CA ASP A 15 31.50 3.73 -6.35
C ASP A 15 31.35 3.14 -7.75
N PRO A 16 31.39 3.94 -8.84
CA PRO A 16 31.24 3.41 -10.19
C PRO A 16 32.21 2.27 -10.51
N LYS A 17 33.42 2.29 -9.93
CA LYS A 17 34.43 1.22 -10.15
C LYS A 17 33.98 -0.14 -9.65
N ALA A 18 33.11 -0.16 -8.64
CA ALA A 18 32.52 -1.37 -8.09
C ALA A 18 31.35 -1.92 -8.93
N TYR A 19 30.85 -1.13 -9.89
CA TYR A 19 29.72 -1.43 -10.76
C TYR A 19 30.16 -1.47 -12.24
N ASP A 20 29.48 -0.77 -13.16
CA ASP A 20 29.78 -0.74 -14.59
C ASP A 20 30.89 0.26 -14.97
N GLY A 21 31.58 0.84 -14.00
CA GLY A 21 32.64 1.83 -14.19
C GLY A 21 32.18 3.27 -14.43
N GLU A 22 30.88 3.50 -14.65
CA GLU A 22 30.33 4.81 -15.02
C GLU A 22 29.14 5.23 -14.15
N TRP A 23 28.35 4.28 -13.65
CA TRP A 23 27.16 4.51 -12.85
C TRP A 23 27.51 4.83 -11.40
N ASP A 24 27.14 6.04 -10.97
CA ASP A 24 27.35 6.54 -9.60
C ASP A 24 26.13 6.36 -8.69
N GLY A 25 25.03 5.80 -9.19
CA GLY A 25 23.84 5.47 -8.40
C GLY A 25 23.22 6.67 -7.68
N ALA A 26 23.25 7.86 -8.30
CA ALA A 26 22.77 9.09 -7.69
C ALA A 26 21.29 9.03 -7.26
N LEU A 27 21.06 9.13 -5.95
CA LEU A 27 19.76 9.29 -5.28
C LEU A 27 19.79 10.53 -4.36
N ALA A 28 18.62 11.09 -4.04
CA ALA A 28 18.53 12.40 -3.39
C ALA A 28 18.30 12.37 -1.87
N CYS A 29 17.65 11.33 -1.32
CA CYS A 29 17.10 11.36 0.03
C CYS A 29 17.51 10.19 0.94
N CYS A 30 18.26 9.20 0.45
CA CYS A 30 18.55 7.98 1.20
C CYS A 30 19.40 8.21 2.45
N GLU A 31 20.38 9.11 2.39
CA GLU A 31 21.16 9.48 3.58
C GLU A 31 20.27 10.13 4.64
N LYS A 32 19.38 11.02 4.20
CA LYS A 32 18.44 11.75 5.06
C LYS A 32 17.39 10.82 5.68
N ASP A 33 16.93 9.82 4.92
CA ASP A 33 16.07 8.75 5.42
C ASP A 33 16.75 7.99 6.57
N ALA A 34 17.99 7.54 6.35
CA ALA A 34 18.76 6.79 7.34
C ALA A 34 19.07 7.63 8.58
N GLU A 35 19.38 8.92 8.42
CA GLU A 35 19.55 9.85 9.54
C GLU A 35 18.28 9.98 10.39
N ASP A 36 17.11 10.10 9.77
CA ASP A 36 15.85 10.26 10.50
C ASP A 36 15.44 8.99 11.24
N ILE A 37 15.64 7.82 10.64
CA ILE A 37 15.40 6.55 11.33
C ILE A 37 16.41 6.34 12.46
N ASN A 38 17.67 6.73 12.27
CA ASN A 38 18.65 6.73 13.36
C ASN A 38 18.23 7.66 14.51
N LYS A 39 17.63 8.83 14.22
CA LYS A 39 17.06 9.72 15.25
C LYS A 39 15.91 9.08 16.02
N VAL A 40 15.10 8.22 15.40
CA VAL A 40 14.07 7.43 16.10
C VAL A 40 14.73 6.56 17.17
N ALA A 41 15.73 5.77 16.80
CA ALA A 41 16.43 4.90 17.73
C ALA A 41 17.12 5.68 18.88
N VAL A 42 17.79 6.79 18.55
CA VAL A 42 18.39 7.70 19.55
C VAL A 42 17.32 8.26 20.51
N SER A 43 16.18 8.73 19.98
CA SER A 43 15.10 9.31 20.80
C SER A 43 14.47 8.29 21.77
N LEU A 44 14.51 7.01 21.41
CA LEU A 44 14.03 5.90 22.23
C LEU A 44 15.15 5.30 23.11
N SER A 45 16.29 5.98 23.21
CA SER A 45 17.44 5.59 24.04
C SER A 45 17.91 4.17 23.78
N TYR A 46 18.07 3.82 22.50
CA TYR A 46 18.73 2.58 22.11
C TYR A 46 20.20 2.60 22.56
N ASP A 47 20.69 1.45 23.04
CA ASP A 47 22.03 1.29 23.61
C ASP A 47 23.15 1.51 22.59
N LYS A 48 22.89 1.21 21.31
CA LYS A 48 23.85 1.41 20.21
C LYS A 48 23.14 1.78 18.92
N ASN A 49 23.60 2.85 18.27
CA ASN A 49 22.99 3.40 17.05
C ASN A 49 24.09 3.69 16.03
N ASP A 50 24.29 2.77 15.08
CA ASP A 50 25.28 2.94 14.02
C ASP A 50 24.61 3.49 12.74
N LEU A 51 25.25 4.48 12.12
CA LEU A 51 24.80 5.12 10.88
C LEU A 51 25.89 4.96 9.81
N LEU A 52 25.55 4.32 8.69
CA LEU A 52 26.45 4.15 7.54
C LEU A 52 25.85 4.88 6.32
N LEU A 53 26.56 5.90 5.84
CA LEU A 53 26.13 6.76 4.74
C LEU A 53 27.07 6.60 3.55
N THR A 54 26.52 6.38 2.36
CA THR A 54 27.24 6.36 1.07
C THR A 54 28.63 5.71 1.21
N LYS A 55 29.72 6.47 1.27
CA LYS A 55 31.10 5.93 1.32
C LYS A 55 31.39 5.01 2.51
N SER A 56 30.70 5.18 3.64
CA SER A 56 30.85 4.28 4.79
C SER A 56 29.93 3.06 4.75
N ALA A 57 28.89 3.08 3.91
CA ALA A 57 27.98 1.96 3.65
C ALA A 57 28.58 0.95 2.67
N THR A 58 29.76 0.42 3.01
CA THR A 58 30.41 -0.67 2.25
C THR A 58 29.93 -2.03 2.72
N ARG A 59 30.03 -3.04 1.85
CA ARG A 59 29.79 -4.45 2.15
C ARG A 59 30.51 -4.89 3.42
N ASN A 60 31.80 -4.60 3.52
CA ASN A 60 32.59 -4.98 4.69
C ASN A 60 32.07 -4.32 5.98
N ASN A 61 31.71 -3.04 5.94
CA ASN A 61 31.23 -2.34 7.13
C ASN A 61 29.86 -2.86 7.57
N VAL A 62 28.92 -3.06 6.63
CA VAL A 62 27.59 -3.61 6.92
C VAL A 62 27.70 -5.02 7.51
N LEU A 63 28.42 -5.92 6.84
CA LEU A 63 28.61 -7.31 7.31
C LEU A 63 29.31 -7.37 8.68
N LYS A 64 30.32 -6.52 8.89
CA LYS A 64 31.02 -6.43 10.18
C LYS A 64 30.07 -5.99 11.30
N LYS A 65 29.22 -5.00 11.07
CA LYS A 65 28.24 -4.53 12.07
C LYS A 65 27.22 -5.60 12.41
N LEU A 66 26.66 -6.29 11.40
CA LEU A 66 25.74 -7.40 11.64
C LEU A 66 26.41 -8.53 12.44
N ALA A 67 27.66 -8.87 12.14
CA ALA A 67 28.41 -9.87 12.90
C ALA A 67 28.75 -9.42 14.34
N GLU A 68 29.04 -8.14 14.57
CA GLU A 68 29.20 -7.58 15.91
C GLU A 68 27.90 -7.68 16.71
N TYR A 69 26.76 -7.38 16.09
CA TYR A 69 25.45 -7.40 16.72
C TYR A 69 24.99 -8.82 17.04
N ALA A 70 25.18 -9.77 16.12
CA ALA A 70 24.86 -11.18 16.33
C ALA A 70 25.60 -11.78 17.53
N LYS A 71 26.82 -11.30 17.82
CA LYS A 71 27.60 -11.71 19.01
C LYS A 71 27.16 -11.02 20.30
N ALA A 72 26.59 -9.82 20.20
CA ALA A 72 26.31 -8.96 21.35
C ALA A 72 24.86 -9.08 21.87
N LEU A 73 23.93 -9.39 20.98
CA LEU A 73 22.50 -9.53 21.26
C LEU A 73 22.14 -10.99 21.59
N SER A 74 21.24 -11.13 22.55
CA SER A 74 20.75 -12.38 23.14
C SER A 74 19.23 -12.33 23.30
N ALA A 75 18.62 -13.36 23.89
CA ALA A 75 17.17 -13.41 24.10
C ALA A 75 16.62 -12.10 24.72
N ASP A 76 15.46 -11.66 24.23
CA ASP A 76 14.78 -10.40 24.56
C ASP A 76 15.47 -9.11 24.06
N ASP A 77 16.66 -9.21 23.47
CA ASP A 77 17.30 -8.06 22.82
C ASP A 77 16.66 -7.76 21.45
N TYR A 78 16.83 -6.53 20.98
CA TYR A 78 16.16 -5.99 19.80
C TYR A 78 17.15 -5.34 18.83
N LEU A 79 16.97 -5.58 17.53
CA LEU A 79 17.69 -4.91 16.46
C LEU A 79 16.73 -4.19 15.50
N LEU A 80 16.93 -2.89 15.29
CA LEU A 80 16.39 -2.15 14.15
C LEU A 80 17.41 -2.13 13.00
N LEU A 81 17.10 -2.76 11.87
CA LEU A 81 17.92 -2.70 10.66
C LEU A 81 17.18 -1.87 9.60
N TYR A 82 17.74 -0.74 9.20
CA TYR A 82 17.14 0.14 8.20
C TYR A 82 18.07 0.31 7.00
N TYR A 83 17.52 0.18 5.80
CA TYR A 83 18.23 0.40 4.53
C TYR A 83 17.44 1.32 3.62
N SER A 84 18.10 2.33 3.06
CA SER A 84 17.61 3.17 1.95
C SER A 84 18.69 3.30 0.89
N GLY A 85 18.36 2.88 -0.34
CA GLY A 85 19.33 2.83 -1.44
C GLY A 85 18.79 2.00 -2.61
N HIS A 86 19.60 1.85 -3.66
CA HIS A 86 19.23 1.02 -4.80
C HIS A 86 19.18 -0.46 -4.42
N GLY A 87 18.14 -1.19 -4.84
CA GLY A 87 18.27 -2.63 -4.98
C GLY A 87 19.13 -2.99 -6.21
N GLY A 88 19.78 -4.16 -6.21
CA GLY A 88 20.26 -4.86 -7.41
C GLY A 88 19.71 -6.29 -7.59
N GLN A 89 20.17 -6.98 -8.63
CA GLN A 89 19.94 -8.40 -8.87
C GLN A 89 21.21 -9.00 -9.48
N VAL A 90 21.60 -10.18 -9.02
CA VAL A 90 22.71 -10.96 -9.59
C VAL A 90 22.20 -12.33 -10.03
N THR A 91 22.76 -12.90 -11.10
CA THR A 91 22.37 -14.25 -11.54
C THR A 91 22.59 -15.27 -10.43
N ASP A 92 21.54 -16.05 -10.12
CA ASP A 92 21.65 -17.17 -9.20
C ASP A 92 22.39 -18.33 -9.92
N THR A 93 23.65 -18.56 -9.52
CA THR A 93 24.48 -19.65 -10.06
C THR A 93 24.36 -20.94 -9.24
N ASN A 94 23.58 -20.86 -8.18
CA ASN A 94 23.47 -21.74 -7.04
C ASN A 94 22.14 -22.56 -7.12
N LYS A 95 21.15 -22.01 -7.82
CA LYS A 95 19.84 -22.59 -8.18
C LYS A 95 18.97 -22.89 -6.98
N ASP A 96 19.03 -22.06 -5.94
CA ASP A 96 18.07 -22.13 -4.84
C ASP A 96 16.85 -21.23 -5.03
N GLU A 97 16.79 -20.44 -6.12
CA GLU A 97 15.61 -19.65 -6.47
C GLU A 97 14.94 -20.07 -7.80
N ASP A 98 13.60 -19.99 -7.83
CA ASP A 98 12.75 -20.44 -8.95
C ASP A 98 12.86 -19.57 -10.22
N ASP A 99 13.46 -18.38 -10.14
CA ASP A 99 13.61 -17.46 -11.28
C ASP A 99 15.06 -17.22 -11.74
N ASN A 100 16.03 -17.86 -11.09
CA ASN A 100 17.47 -17.77 -11.35
C ASN A 100 18.09 -16.37 -11.15
N SER A 101 17.63 -15.56 -10.18
CA SER A 101 18.32 -14.31 -9.82
C SER A 101 18.19 -13.97 -8.33
N ASP A 102 19.31 -13.81 -7.64
CA ASP A 102 19.33 -13.35 -6.25
C ASP A 102 19.06 -11.84 -6.16
N GLU A 103 18.24 -11.42 -5.20
CA GLU A 103 18.04 -10.00 -4.88
C GLU A 103 19.23 -9.42 -4.12
N THR A 104 19.54 -8.14 -4.34
CA THR A 104 20.66 -7.48 -3.67
C THR A 104 20.35 -6.09 -3.15
N TRP A 105 21.10 -5.66 -2.13
CA TRP A 105 21.26 -4.24 -1.79
C TRP A 105 22.51 -3.69 -2.46
N CYS A 106 22.38 -2.63 -3.27
CA CYS A 106 23.53 -1.92 -3.83
C CYS A 106 24.22 -1.11 -2.72
N LEU A 107 25.31 -1.64 -2.17
CA LEU A 107 26.19 -0.93 -1.24
C LEU A 107 27.28 -0.18 -2.01
N TYR A 108 28.02 0.69 -1.32
CA TYR A 108 28.93 1.62 -1.99
C TYR A 108 30.00 0.91 -2.83
N ASP A 109 30.53 -0.21 -2.35
CA ASP A 109 31.62 -0.99 -2.97
C ASP A 109 31.15 -2.30 -3.63
N GLY A 110 29.84 -2.47 -3.82
CA GLY A 110 29.24 -3.59 -4.55
C GLY A 110 27.90 -4.04 -3.96
N GLU A 111 27.27 -5.00 -4.63
CA GLU A 111 25.97 -5.52 -4.22
C GLU A 111 26.12 -6.51 -3.06
N LEU A 112 25.28 -6.39 -2.02
CA LEU A 112 25.09 -7.36 -0.94
C LEU A 112 23.96 -8.31 -1.31
N ILE A 113 24.29 -9.58 -1.53
CA ILE A 113 23.32 -10.62 -1.90
C ILE A 113 22.45 -10.93 -0.67
N ASP A 114 21.15 -11.09 -0.87
CA ASP A 114 20.19 -11.45 0.18
C ASP A 114 20.61 -12.71 0.94
N ASP A 115 21.22 -13.68 0.25
CA ASP A 115 21.79 -14.90 0.80
C ASP A 115 22.89 -14.63 1.84
N GLU A 116 23.70 -13.58 1.65
CA GLU A 116 24.66 -13.12 2.65
C GLU A 116 23.98 -12.44 3.84
N LEU A 117 22.91 -11.68 3.59
CA LEU A 117 22.12 -11.02 4.63
C LEU A 117 21.44 -12.08 5.51
N TYR A 118 20.79 -13.07 4.90
CA TYR A 118 20.16 -14.18 5.60
C TYR A 118 21.18 -15.03 6.38
N ALA A 119 22.35 -15.29 5.79
CA ALA A 119 23.44 -15.93 6.51
C ALA A 119 23.84 -15.13 7.77
N CYS A 120 23.89 -13.80 7.70
CA CYS A 120 24.13 -12.96 8.87
C CYS A 120 23.00 -13.05 9.90
N LEU A 121 21.74 -13.00 9.46
CA LEU A 121 20.58 -13.12 10.35
C LEU A 121 20.55 -14.49 11.07
N SER A 122 21.05 -15.55 10.43
CA SER A 122 21.11 -16.91 11.02
C SER A 122 22.08 -17.05 12.19
N GLU A 123 23.01 -16.11 12.36
CA GLU A 123 23.98 -16.13 13.46
C GLU A 123 23.45 -15.49 14.76
N PHE A 124 22.30 -14.81 14.71
CA PHE A 124 21.65 -14.26 15.91
C PHE A 124 21.06 -15.38 16.79
N GLN A 125 21.12 -15.16 18.10
CA GLN A 125 20.65 -16.14 19.10
C GLN A 125 19.11 -16.26 19.11
N PRO A 126 18.56 -17.42 19.54
CA PRO A 126 17.13 -17.54 19.80
C PRO A 126 16.59 -16.43 20.72
N GLY A 127 15.39 -15.93 20.40
CA GLY A 127 14.72 -14.89 21.19
C GLY A 127 15.23 -13.46 20.95
N VAL A 128 16.20 -13.26 20.06
CA VAL A 128 16.51 -11.92 19.54
C VAL A 128 15.39 -11.50 18.58
N ARG A 129 14.89 -10.27 18.71
CA ARG A 129 13.89 -9.68 17.82
C ARG A 129 14.56 -8.74 16.82
N ILE A 130 14.28 -8.89 15.53
CA ILE A 130 14.89 -8.08 14.48
C ILE A 130 13.79 -7.47 13.63
N TYR A 131 13.73 -6.13 13.58
CA TYR A 131 12.86 -5.41 12.67
C TYR A 131 13.67 -4.82 11.53
N VAL A 132 13.44 -5.33 10.32
CA VAL A 132 14.07 -4.89 9.09
C VAL A 132 13.13 -3.97 8.33
N LEU A 133 13.64 -2.81 7.95
CA LEU A 133 12.98 -1.81 7.12
C LEU A 133 13.82 -1.62 5.86
N SER A 134 13.29 -2.02 4.70
CA SER A 134 14.01 -1.93 3.42
C SER A 134 13.31 -0.97 2.47
N ASP A 135 13.80 0.25 2.39
CA ASP A 135 13.34 1.31 1.48
C ASP A 135 14.14 1.29 0.18
N SER A 136 13.93 0.25 -0.62
CA SER A 136 14.63 -0.02 -1.87
C SER A 136 13.73 -0.75 -2.86
N CYS A 137 13.99 -0.56 -4.16
CA CYS A 137 13.30 -1.28 -5.21
C CYS A 137 14.14 -2.45 -5.72
N HIS A 138 13.74 -3.67 -5.38
CA HIS A 138 13.69 -4.83 -6.28
C HIS A 138 12.62 -5.81 -5.84
N SER A 139 12.34 -6.69 -6.78
CA SER A 139 11.03 -7.25 -7.08
C SER A 139 10.92 -8.71 -6.68
N GLY A 140 10.55 -8.93 -5.42
CA GLY A 140 9.98 -10.20 -4.99
C GLY A 140 8.65 -10.38 -5.71
N THR A 141 8.69 -11.10 -6.84
CA THR A 141 7.59 -11.59 -7.71
C THR A 141 6.87 -10.63 -8.69
N VAL A 142 7.25 -9.36 -8.87
CA VAL A 142 6.51 -8.41 -9.77
C VAL A 142 7.30 -7.89 -11.00
N VAL A 143 8.35 -8.60 -11.45
CA VAL A 143 8.93 -8.39 -12.80
C VAL A 143 8.51 -9.47 -13.81
N LYS A 144 7.84 -10.55 -13.37
CA LYS A 144 7.29 -11.60 -14.26
C LYS A 144 6.20 -11.13 -15.24
N ALA A 145 5.71 -9.89 -15.15
CA ALA A 145 4.73 -9.33 -16.11
C ALA A 145 5.26 -8.19 -17.00
N ALA A 146 6.37 -7.53 -16.66
CA ALA A 146 6.75 -6.25 -17.27
C ALA A 146 7.75 -6.37 -18.45
N VAL A 147 8.48 -7.48 -18.58
CA VAL A 147 9.54 -7.60 -19.61
C VAL A 147 9.03 -7.93 -21.01
N ARG A 148 7.72 -8.13 -21.23
CA ARG A 148 7.19 -8.50 -22.56
C ARG A 148 6.79 -7.37 -23.50
N LYS A 149 6.85 -6.09 -23.12
CA LYS A 149 6.58 -4.98 -24.06
C LYS A 149 7.31 -3.69 -23.69
N SER A 150 8.45 -3.43 -24.33
CA SER A 150 8.72 -2.10 -24.92
C SER A 150 10.02 -2.11 -25.71
N SER A 151 9.94 -2.50 -26.98
CA SER A 151 10.84 -1.99 -28.01
C SER A 151 10.18 -0.75 -28.61
N ARG A 152 10.48 0.44 -28.07
CA ARG A 152 10.52 1.72 -28.81
C ARG A 152 10.91 2.84 -27.86
N GLY A 153 11.89 3.62 -28.30
CA GLY A 153 12.71 4.49 -27.48
C GLY A 153 11.96 5.55 -26.70
N TYR A 154 12.49 5.83 -25.51
CA TYR A 154 12.29 7.06 -24.76
C TYR A 154 13.62 7.44 -24.12
N ASN A 155 14.05 8.68 -24.38
CA ASN A 155 15.05 9.37 -23.56
C ASN A 155 14.43 9.60 -22.18
N LEU A 156 14.80 8.79 -21.18
CA LEU A 156 14.32 8.93 -19.79
C LEU A 156 15.36 9.65 -18.93
N LYS A 157 14.91 10.66 -18.19
CA LYS A 157 15.60 11.19 -17.00
C LYS A 157 15.72 10.07 -15.97
N ARG A 158 16.95 9.74 -15.58
CA ARG A 158 17.38 8.42 -15.04
C ARG A 158 17.47 8.33 -13.50
N ASN A 159 17.11 9.38 -12.77
CA ASN A 159 17.64 9.62 -11.40
C ASN A 159 16.68 9.32 -10.23
N LEU A 160 15.55 8.62 -10.42
CA LEU A 160 14.43 8.69 -9.46
C LEU A 160 13.83 7.33 -9.05
N ILE A 161 14.49 6.22 -9.39
CA ILE A 161 14.02 4.87 -9.02
C ILE A 161 15.10 4.25 -8.13
N LYS A 162 14.75 3.81 -6.92
CA LYS A 162 15.66 3.07 -6.01
C LYS A 162 15.95 1.63 -6.49
N SER A 163 16.13 1.44 -7.80
CA SER A 163 16.48 0.18 -8.47
C SER A 163 17.71 0.43 -9.33
N MET A 164 18.69 -0.46 -9.24
CA MET A 164 19.78 -0.50 -10.21
C MET A 164 19.21 -0.75 -11.61
N PRO A 165 19.61 0.01 -12.64
CA PRO A 165 19.16 -0.25 -14.00
C PRO A 165 19.64 -1.63 -14.49
N LEU A 166 18.80 -2.37 -15.20
CA LEU A 166 19.12 -3.71 -15.69
C LEU A 166 20.46 -3.78 -16.46
N ILE A 167 20.75 -2.79 -17.31
CA ILE A 167 22.00 -2.76 -18.08
C ILE A 167 23.24 -2.60 -17.18
N VAL A 168 23.10 -1.85 -16.08
CA VAL A 168 24.15 -1.68 -15.08
C VAL A 168 24.33 -2.96 -14.29
N GLY A 169 23.24 -3.65 -13.92
CA GLY A 169 23.31 -4.96 -13.27
C GLY A 169 24.04 -6.00 -14.10
N ILE A 170 23.65 -6.15 -15.38
CA ILE A 170 24.32 -7.07 -16.32
C ILE A 170 25.83 -6.73 -16.45
N ALA A 171 26.17 -5.45 -16.59
CA ALA A 171 27.57 -5.02 -16.72
C ALA A 171 28.38 -5.21 -15.44
N SER A 172 27.78 -4.91 -14.28
CA SER A 172 28.39 -5.06 -12.96
C SER A 172 28.67 -6.52 -12.65
N GLU A 173 27.68 -7.39 -12.88
CA GLU A 173 27.82 -8.83 -12.71
C GLU A 173 28.88 -9.40 -13.66
N ALA A 174 28.86 -9.03 -14.95
CA ALA A 174 29.86 -9.52 -15.92
C ALA A 174 31.30 -9.16 -15.50
N ARG A 175 31.52 -7.94 -14.98
CA ARG A 175 32.84 -7.49 -14.50
C ARG A 175 33.28 -8.19 -13.21
N ARG A 176 32.32 -8.53 -12.34
CA ARG A 176 32.56 -9.08 -11.00
C ARG A 176 32.08 -10.52 -10.83
N ARG A 177 31.88 -11.23 -11.92
CA ARG A 177 31.31 -12.59 -11.93
C ARG A 177 32.01 -13.53 -10.97
N LYS A 178 33.35 -13.61 -11.05
CA LYS A 178 34.16 -14.46 -10.15
C LYS A 178 34.01 -14.10 -8.67
N PHE A 179 33.74 -12.82 -8.39
CA PHE A 179 33.54 -12.32 -7.04
C PHE A 179 32.18 -12.77 -6.49
N TYR A 180 31.09 -12.57 -7.24
CA TYR A 180 29.74 -13.01 -6.82
C TYR A 180 29.60 -14.54 -6.80
N GLU A 181 30.13 -15.25 -7.79
CA GLU A 181 30.18 -16.73 -7.79
C GLU A 181 30.96 -17.28 -6.58
N LYS A 182 32.01 -16.58 -6.13
CA LYS A 182 32.75 -16.96 -4.93
C LYS A 182 31.90 -16.75 -3.68
N ILE A 183 31.19 -15.63 -3.59
CA ILE A 183 30.30 -15.31 -2.47
C ILE A 183 29.20 -16.37 -2.35
N GLN A 184 28.41 -16.60 -3.41
CA GLN A 184 27.33 -17.60 -3.42
C GLN A 184 27.89 -18.97 -3.00
N ARG A 185 29.03 -19.38 -3.55
CA ARG A 185 29.69 -20.64 -3.16
C ARG A 185 30.11 -20.67 -1.69
N ASP A 186 30.63 -19.58 -1.14
CA ASP A 186 31.11 -19.52 0.25
C ASP A 186 29.93 -19.50 1.25
N VAL A 187 28.81 -18.85 0.91
CA VAL A 187 27.55 -18.90 1.64
C VAL A 187 27.00 -20.33 1.64
N LEU A 188 26.95 -21.00 0.48
CA LEU A 188 26.57 -22.41 0.37
C LEU A 188 27.50 -23.38 1.12
N LYS A 189 28.80 -23.09 1.24
CA LYS A 189 29.71 -23.94 2.04
C LYS A 189 29.41 -23.87 3.54
N LYS A 190 28.99 -22.70 4.04
CA LYS A 190 28.50 -22.59 5.43
C LYS A 190 27.20 -23.38 5.65
N LYS A 191 26.35 -23.53 4.61
CA LYS A 191 25.11 -24.36 4.54
C LYS A 191 25.34 -25.84 4.91
N THR A 192 26.47 -26.45 4.52
CA THR A 192 26.69 -27.92 4.63
C THR A 192 27.38 -28.39 5.91
N SER A 193 27.92 -27.47 6.72
CA SER A 193 28.69 -27.82 7.93
C SER A 193 27.84 -27.91 9.21
N LYS A 194 26.55 -27.55 9.18
CA LYS A 194 25.60 -27.64 10.31
C LYS A 194 24.31 -28.40 9.91
N LYS A 195 24.40 -29.71 9.67
CA LYS A 195 23.20 -30.53 9.36
C LYS A 195 22.48 -30.95 10.65
N SER A 196 21.45 -30.21 11.08
CA SER A 196 20.48 -30.69 12.07
C SER A 196 19.39 -31.54 11.39
N LYS A 197 18.89 -32.53 12.13
CA LYS A 197 17.89 -33.51 11.67
C LYS A 197 16.57 -32.85 11.26
N LYS A 198 15.93 -33.52 10.30
CA LYS A 198 14.67 -33.20 9.62
C LYS A 198 13.49 -33.35 10.59
N ASP A 199 12.77 -32.26 10.89
CA ASP A 199 11.47 -32.29 11.56
C ASP A 199 10.36 -31.74 10.65
N SER A 200 9.14 -32.19 10.93
CA SER A 200 7.98 -32.27 10.05
C SER A 200 7.12 -31.00 9.92
N VAL A 201 6.39 -30.98 8.80
CA VAL A 201 5.41 -30.03 8.24
C VAL A 201 4.43 -29.39 9.23
N ALA A 202 4.20 -28.08 9.08
CA ALA A 202 3.04 -27.36 9.61
C ALA A 202 2.35 -26.55 8.48
N GLU A 203 1.02 -26.53 8.47
CA GLU A 203 0.18 -25.79 7.50
C GLU A 203 -0.17 -24.39 8.01
N GLY A 204 -0.16 -23.40 7.10
CA GLY A 204 -0.85 -22.11 7.27
C GLY A 204 0.03 -20.89 7.04
N GLY A 205 -0.11 -20.23 5.88
CA GLY A 205 0.12 -18.79 5.68
C GLY A 205 1.51 -18.16 5.93
N VAL A 206 2.45 -18.86 6.56
CA VAL A 206 3.86 -18.48 6.69
C VAL A 206 4.53 -18.69 5.33
N LEU A 207 5.48 -17.83 4.94
CA LEU A 207 6.44 -18.21 3.90
C LEU A 207 6.99 -19.60 4.27
N ASN A 208 6.89 -20.57 3.37
CA ASN A 208 7.41 -21.91 3.61
C ASN A 208 8.95 -21.82 3.76
N VAL A 209 9.43 -21.62 4.99
CA VAL A 209 10.87 -21.65 5.34
C VAL A 209 11.43 -23.07 5.17
N SER A 210 10.65 -24.03 4.65
CA SER A 210 11.15 -25.30 4.14
C SER A 210 12.05 -25.16 2.91
N GLU A 211 12.05 -24.00 2.24
CA GLU A 211 12.93 -23.70 1.10
C GLU A 211 14.18 -22.90 1.48
N TYR A 212 14.23 -22.31 2.70
CA TYR A 212 15.42 -21.58 3.13
C TYR A 212 16.42 -22.48 3.90
N PRO A 213 17.69 -22.51 3.50
CA PRO A 213 18.68 -23.46 4.03
C PRO A 213 19.21 -23.18 5.44
N TRP A 214 18.92 -21.99 5.96
CA TRP A 214 19.44 -21.48 7.22
C TRP A 214 18.35 -21.59 8.29
N ALA A 215 18.66 -22.20 9.42
CA ALA A 215 17.78 -22.13 10.58
C ALA A 215 17.98 -20.75 11.24
N ILE A 216 17.29 -19.70 10.77
CA ILE A 216 17.22 -18.44 11.52
C ILE A 216 16.49 -18.73 12.82
N LYS A 217 17.16 -18.42 13.94
CA LYS A 217 16.65 -18.67 15.30
C LYS A 217 16.05 -17.42 15.94
N ALA A 218 16.42 -16.25 15.43
CA ALA A 218 15.84 -14.97 15.82
C ALA A 218 14.47 -14.78 15.15
N SER A 219 13.61 -13.98 15.77
CA SER A 219 12.31 -13.62 15.20
C SER A 219 12.46 -12.35 14.39
N VAL A 220 12.28 -12.43 13.07
CA VAL A 220 12.54 -11.33 12.15
C VAL A 220 11.25 -10.87 11.49
N MET A 221 10.96 -9.57 11.59
CA MET A 221 9.90 -8.91 10.84
C MET A 221 10.54 -8.00 9.80
N LEU A 222 10.15 -8.15 8.54
CA LEU A 222 10.62 -7.33 7.43
C LEU A 222 9.46 -6.53 6.84
N LEU A 223 9.61 -5.21 6.77
CA LEU A 223 8.72 -4.32 6.01
C LEU A 223 9.53 -3.67 4.89
N SER A 224 9.21 -3.97 3.63
CA SER A 224 9.84 -3.39 2.46
C SER A 224 8.98 -2.29 1.82
N GLY A 225 9.60 -1.22 1.30
CA GLY A 225 8.93 -0.21 0.48
C GLY A 225 8.96 -0.63 -0.99
N CYS A 226 7.80 -0.86 -1.62
CA CYS A 226 7.73 -1.28 -3.03
C CYS A 226 7.88 -0.09 -4.01
N GLN A 227 7.63 -0.31 -5.30
CA GLN A 227 8.00 0.52 -6.46
C GLN A 227 7.87 2.05 -6.28
N ASP A 228 9.00 2.75 -6.34
CA ASP A 228 9.06 4.15 -6.70
C ASP A 228 8.97 4.26 -8.23
N ASN A 229 7.85 4.78 -8.75
CA ASN A 229 7.78 5.19 -10.17
C ASN A 229 7.27 6.62 -10.32
N GLN A 230 7.44 7.45 -9.30
CA GLN A 230 7.24 8.88 -9.44
C GLN A 230 8.52 9.62 -9.77
N GLU A 231 8.35 10.54 -10.72
CA GLU A 231 9.14 11.75 -10.81
C GLU A 231 9.11 12.43 -9.43
N SER A 232 10.09 12.18 -8.57
CA SER A 232 10.52 13.24 -7.67
C SER A 232 11.03 14.34 -8.58
N GLY A 233 10.14 15.27 -8.93
CA GLY A 233 10.58 16.61 -9.22
C GLY A 233 11.47 16.97 -8.06
N ALA A 234 12.79 16.93 -8.29
CA ALA A 234 13.74 17.58 -7.43
C ALA A 234 13.23 19.01 -7.34
N SER A 235 12.52 19.34 -6.25
CA SER A 235 12.70 20.67 -5.72
C SER A 235 14.20 20.70 -5.40
N PRO A 236 14.94 21.73 -5.84
CA PRO A 236 16.37 21.86 -5.57
C PRO A 236 16.72 22.03 -4.07
N ASP A 237 15.85 21.57 -3.18
CA ASP A 237 15.94 21.69 -1.73
C ASP A 237 16.05 20.26 -1.13
N ALA A 238 17.25 19.90 -0.69
CA ALA A 238 17.64 18.59 -0.13
C ALA A 238 17.02 18.25 1.25
N PHE A 239 15.74 18.58 1.47
CA PHE A 239 15.11 18.62 2.80
C PHE A 239 14.03 17.56 3.07
N HIS A 240 13.80 16.60 2.17
CA HIS A 240 12.69 15.64 2.27
C HIS A 240 13.17 14.18 2.21
N ASN A 241 12.50 13.31 2.97
CA ASN A 241 12.71 11.85 2.95
C ASN A 241 11.97 11.22 1.75
N SER A 242 12.16 9.93 1.52
CA SER A 242 11.32 9.12 0.61
C SER A 242 9.86 9.06 1.09
N ASP A 243 8.93 8.71 0.20
CA ASP A 243 7.51 8.55 0.56
C ASP A 243 7.32 7.48 1.65
N PHE A 244 8.00 6.32 1.52
CA PHE A 244 7.94 5.26 2.52
C PHE A 244 8.42 5.72 3.89
N THR A 245 9.60 6.35 3.94
CA THR A 245 10.19 6.80 5.21
C THR A 245 9.38 7.94 5.83
N ASP A 246 8.85 8.86 5.03
CA ASP A 246 7.94 9.89 5.53
C ASP A 246 6.66 9.30 6.09
N ARG A 247 6.00 8.34 5.42
CA ARG A 247 4.77 7.71 5.96
C ARG A 247 5.05 6.94 7.24
N LEU A 248 6.20 6.29 7.33
CA LEU A 248 6.64 5.61 8.54
C LEU A 248 6.81 6.60 9.70
N LEU A 249 7.55 7.70 9.50
CA LEU A 249 7.79 8.70 10.53
C LEU A 249 6.50 9.46 10.94
N ILE A 250 5.64 9.78 9.97
CA ILE A 250 4.32 10.37 10.22
C ILE A 250 3.44 9.43 11.05
N THR A 251 3.46 8.14 10.72
CA THR A 251 2.68 7.13 11.45
C THR A 251 3.20 6.96 12.87
N TRP A 252 4.53 6.93 13.05
CA TRP A 252 5.18 6.81 14.35
C TRP A 252 4.95 8.05 15.24
N ASN A 253 4.89 9.23 14.62
CA ASN A 253 4.46 10.48 15.23
C ASN A 253 5.23 10.84 16.53
N GLY A 254 6.56 10.73 16.51
CA GLY A 254 7.38 11.08 17.68
C GLY A 254 7.16 10.15 18.87
N GLY A 255 6.84 8.87 18.64
CA GLY A 255 6.56 7.87 19.67
C GLY A 255 5.13 7.92 20.21
N LYS A 256 4.24 8.73 19.62
CA LYS A 256 2.82 8.81 20.03
C LYS A 256 1.94 7.74 19.40
N PHE A 257 2.46 6.96 18.45
CA PHE A 257 1.75 5.80 17.94
C PHE A 257 1.56 4.79 19.07
N ASN A 258 0.32 4.42 19.37
CA ASN A 258 -0.02 3.60 20.53
C ASN A 258 -0.81 2.36 20.11
N SER A 259 -0.20 1.54 19.27
CA SER A 259 -0.75 0.25 18.82
C SER A 259 0.40 -0.68 18.41
N ASN A 260 0.05 -1.90 18.02
CA ASN A 260 0.99 -2.93 17.59
C ASN A 260 1.56 -2.72 16.17
N TYR A 261 2.51 -3.58 15.76
CA TYR A 261 3.13 -3.54 14.43
C TYR A 261 2.13 -3.75 13.29
N GLU A 262 1.12 -4.62 13.44
CA GLU A 262 0.09 -4.85 12.42
C GLU A 262 -0.65 -3.54 12.06
N LYS A 263 -1.08 -2.78 13.08
CA LYS A 263 -1.72 -1.47 12.85
C LYS A 263 -0.73 -0.42 12.36
N PHE A 264 0.53 -0.51 12.75
CA PHE A 264 1.58 0.38 12.27
C PHE A 264 1.79 0.21 10.77
N HIS A 265 2.01 -1.03 10.32
CA HIS A 265 2.18 -1.40 8.92
C HIS A 265 0.94 -1.04 8.10
N SER A 266 -0.25 -1.42 8.58
CA SER A 266 -1.52 -1.11 7.91
C SER A 266 -1.70 0.41 7.71
N ARG A 267 -1.32 1.21 8.72
CA ARG A 267 -1.42 2.66 8.66
C ARG A 267 -0.39 3.28 7.71
N ILE A 268 0.82 2.72 7.64
CA ILE A 268 1.82 3.10 6.63
C ILE A 268 1.25 2.80 5.24
N ILE A 269 0.86 1.54 4.98
CA ILE A 269 0.31 1.08 3.69
C ILE A 269 -0.87 1.95 3.24
N SER A 270 -1.79 2.29 4.15
CA SER A 270 -2.94 3.15 3.83
C SER A 270 -2.59 4.58 3.41
N GLN A 271 -1.39 5.06 3.77
CA GLN A 271 -0.89 6.38 3.42
C GLN A 271 0.03 6.37 2.20
N MET A 272 0.46 5.19 1.75
CA MET A 272 1.34 5.05 0.60
C MET A 272 0.62 5.42 -0.69
N PRO A 273 1.32 6.02 -1.65
CA PRO A 273 0.73 6.30 -2.94
C PRO A 273 0.47 4.99 -3.70
N SER A 274 -0.53 4.98 -4.59
CA SER A 274 -1.04 3.77 -5.25
C SER A 274 -0.04 2.99 -6.11
N HIS A 275 1.14 3.55 -6.37
CA HIS A 275 2.22 2.90 -7.11
C HIS A 275 3.26 2.22 -6.22
N GLN A 276 3.22 2.46 -4.90
CA GLN A 276 4.12 1.89 -3.91
C GLN A 276 3.30 1.12 -2.87
N THR A 277 3.44 -0.21 -2.84
CA THR A 277 2.73 -1.06 -1.85
C THR A 277 3.74 -1.80 -0.97
N PRO A 278 3.98 -1.34 0.26
CA PRO A 278 4.88 -2.04 1.17
C PRO A 278 4.42 -3.46 1.46
N ASN A 279 5.38 -4.38 1.63
CA ASN A 279 5.11 -5.77 1.96
C ASN A 279 5.67 -6.10 3.34
N VAL A 280 4.93 -6.94 4.09
CA VAL A 280 5.33 -7.43 5.40
C VAL A 280 5.63 -8.91 5.31
N PHE A 281 6.78 -9.32 5.83
CA PHE A 281 7.22 -10.71 5.91
C PHE A 281 7.69 -11.04 7.33
N SER A 282 7.43 -12.27 7.76
CA SER A 282 7.98 -12.84 8.99
C SER A 282 8.92 -13.98 8.64
N ILE A 283 10.09 -14.01 9.28
CA ILE A 283 11.16 -14.98 9.03
C ILE A 283 11.69 -15.49 10.37
N GLY A 284 11.89 -16.81 10.49
CA GLY A 284 12.32 -17.47 11.72
C GLY A 284 11.14 -17.93 12.59
N PRO A 285 11.36 -18.19 13.90
CA PRO A 285 10.30 -18.59 14.81
C PRO A 285 9.26 -17.48 15.00
N GLU A 286 7.99 -17.87 15.12
CA GLU A 286 6.93 -16.93 15.49
C GLU A 286 7.18 -16.35 16.88
N ASP A 287 7.01 -15.03 17.02
CA ASP A 287 7.04 -14.32 18.29
C ASP A 287 5.82 -13.40 18.39
N PRO A 288 4.69 -13.92 18.90
CA PRO A 288 3.47 -13.14 19.03
C PRO A 288 3.61 -11.95 19.99
N ASP A 289 4.56 -11.99 20.94
CA ASP A 289 4.82 -10.85 21.82
C ASP A 289 5.51 -9.73 21.06
N PHE A 290 6.48 -10.06 20.20
CA PHE A 290 7.11 -9.09 19.30
C PHE A 290 6.07 -8.40 18.40
N GLU A 291 5.15 -9.15 17.79
CA GLU A 291 4.12 -8.58 16.92
C GLU A 291 3.13 -7.66 17.67
N ARG A 292 2.87 -7.93 18.95
CA ARG A 292 1.99 -7.14 19.83
C ARG A 292 2.64 -5.87 20.36
N GLN A 293 3.97 -5.75 20.30
CA GLN A 293 4.69 -4.60 20.82
C GLN A 293 4.44 -3.33 19.99
N SER A 294 4.63 -2.19 20.65
CA SER A 294 4.67 -0.91 19.94
C SER A 294 5.94 -0.84 19.08
N PRO A 295 5.85 -0.38 17.82
CA PRO A 295 6.99 -0.23 16.92
C PRO A 295 8.18 0.45 17.56
N PHE A 296 9.37 -0.10 17.30
CA PHE A 296 10.68 0.39 17.78
C PHE A 296 10.88 0.29 19.30
N THR A 297 10.13 -0.57 19.98
CA THR A 297 10.27 -0.74 21.44
C THR A 297 10.15 -2.21 21.84
N ASN A 298 10.65 -2.52 23.04
CA ASN A 298 10.42 -3.81 23.71
C ASN A 298 9.25 -3.73 24.70
N ALA A 299 8.39 -2.71 24.58
CA ALA A 299 7.25 -2.49 25.46
C ALA A 299 5.99 -3.04 24.80
N GLU A 300 5.23 -3.86 25.54
CA GLU A 300 3.88 -4.21 25.13
C GLU A 300 3.08 -2.92 24.87
N ALA A 301 2.30 -2.90 23.78
CA ALA A 301 1.32 -1.85 23.59
C ALA A 301 0.38 -1.89 24.81
N GLY A 302 0.34 -0.81 25.60
CA GLY A 302 -0.26 -0.86 26.93
C GLY A 302 -1.70 -1.37 26.93
N PHE A 303 -1.95 -2.49 27.60
CA PHE A 303 -3.30 -2.90 28.03
C PHE A 303 -3.68 -2.11 29.29
N TYR A 304 -4.60 -1.15 29.16
CA TYR A 304 -5.43 -0.67 30.26
C TYR A 304 -6.91 -0.78 29.87
N SER A 305 -7.68 -1.45 30.73
CA SER A 305 -9.14 -1.52 30.65
C SER A 305 -9.80 -0.35 31.39
N THR A 306 -10.97 0.05 30.88
CA THR A 306 -12.11 0.66 31.58
C THR A 306 -11.86 1.95 32.37
N GLY A 307 -11.88 3.06 31.65
CA GLY A 307 -12.33 4.38 32.11
C GLY A 307 -12.94 5.10 30.92
N THR A 308 -14.27 5.18 30.87
CA THR A 308 -15.04 5.79 29.79
C THR A 308 -14.64 7.27 29.61
N THR A 309 -13.78 7.53 28.64
CA THR A 309 -13.80 8.73 27.80
C THR A 309 -13.28 8.30 26.44
N VAL A 310 -14.18 7.77 25.62
CA VAL A 310 -13.93 7.51 24.21
C VAL A 310 -13.75 8.87 23.55
N LEU A 311 -12.50 9.27 23.31
CA LEU A 311 -12.21 10.36 22.39
C LEU A 311 -12.68 9.92 21.00
N LYS A 312 -13.85 10.43 20.60
CA LYS A 312 -14.36 10.36 19.23
C LYS A 312 -13.32 10.97 18.29
N PHE A 313 -12.87 10.21 17.32
CA PHE A 313 -12.28 10.74 16.10
C PHE A 313 -13.26 10.52 14.96
N ASP A 314 -14.09 11.54 14.70
CA ASP A 314 -14.92 11.65 13.50
C ASP A 314 -14.00 11.89 12.28
N GLY A 315 -14.35 11.31 11.13
CA GLY A 315 -13.52 11.21 9.92
C GLY A 315 -12.82 12.52 9.52
N VAL A 316 -11.50 12.46 9.45
CA VAL A 316 -10.66 13.61 9.08
C VAL A 316 -10.61 13.75 7.56
N THR A 317 -11.29 14.75 7.01
CA THR A 317 -11.05 15.22 5.64
C THR A 317 -9.81 16.11 5.64
N LEU A 318 -8.76 15.71 4.91
CA LEU A 318 -7.55 16.49 4.70
C LEU A 318 -7.34 16.74 3.20
N ILE A 319 -6.76 17.88 2.86
CA ILE A 319 -6.34 18.20 1.49
C ILE A 319 -4.86 18.55 1.48
N LYS A 320 -4.17 18.07 0.45
CA LYS A 320 -2.71 18.18 0.25
C LYS A 320 -2.39 18.30 -1.24
N ILE A 321 -1.13 18.47 -1.60
CA ILE A 321 -0.72 18.52 -3.00
C ILE A 321 -1.29 17.33 -3.80
N GLY A 322 -1.87 17.61 -4.97
CA GLY A 322 -2.58 16.64 -5.80
C GLY A 322 -4.06 16.40 -5.44
N SER A 323 -4.52 16.89 -4.28
CA SER A 323 -5.96 16.87 -3.95
C SER A 323 -6.73 17.77 -4.91
N LYS A 324 -7.96 17.39 -5.25
CA LYS A 324 -8.81 18.15 -6.15
C LYS A 324 -10.22 18.33 -5.58
N GLY A 325 -10.93 19.37 -6.01
CA GLY A 325 -12.36 19.54 -5.76
C GLY A 325 -12.73 20.78 -4.95
N LYS A 326 -14.00 20.84 -4.52
CA LYS A 326 -14.61 22.05 -3.95
C LYS A 326 -13.97 22.50 -2.64
N LEU A 327 -13.55 21.55 -1.80
CA LEU A 327 -12.83 21.87 -0.56
C LEU A 327 -11.46 22.49 -0.83
N VAL A 328 -10.74 22.01 -1.84
CA VAL A 328 -9.48 22.60 -2.29
C VAL A 328 -9.70 24.01 -2.83
N LYS A 329 -10.75 24.20 -3.63
CA LYS A 329 -11.12 25.51 -4.17
C LYS A 329 -11.49 26.50 -3.07
N ALA A 330 -12.27 26.07 -2.08
CA ALA A 330 -12.60 26.87 -0.90
C ALA A 330 -11.35 27.23 -0.10
N TRP A 331 -10.43 26.28 0.07
CA TRP A 331 -9.16 26.50 0.75
C TRP A 331 -8.27 27.51 0.02
N GLN A 332 -8.15 27.39 -1.30
CA GLN A 332 -7.40 28.34 -2.13
C GLN A 332 -8.00 29.76 -2.05
N ASN A 333 -9.33 29.88 -2.12
CA ASN A 333 -10.03 31.15 -1.97
C ASN A 333 -9.75 31.79 -0.59
N PHE A 334 -9.78 30.98 0.47
CA PHE A 334 -9.46 31.45 1.80
C PHE A 334 -7.99 31.91 1.92
N LEU A 335 -7.04 31.11 1.45
CA LEU A 335 -5.63 31.47 1.48
C LEU A 335 -5.35 32.77 0.70
N ASN A 336 -5.96 32.94 -0.47
CA ASN A 336 -5.88 34.18 -1.23
C ASN A 336 -6.46 35.37 -0.47
N LYS A 337 -7.63 35.19 0.17
CA LYS A 337 -8.25 36.24 1.00
C LYS A 337 -7.36 36.65 2.18
N MET A 338 -6.63 35.70 2.75
CA MET A 338 -5.68 35.95 3.85
C MET A 338 -4.32 36.52 3.37
N GLY A 339 -4.13 36.71 2.06
CA GLY A 339 -2.92 37.32 1.48
C GLY A 339 -1.81 36.35 1.09
N TYR A 340 -2.04 35.03 1.12
CA TYR A 340 -1.01 34.02 0.83
C TYR A 340 -0.76 33.74 -0.66
N ASN A 341 -1.44 34.44 -1.57
CA ASN A 341 -1.21 34.45 -3.03
C ASN A 341 -0.98 33.08 -3.66
N VAL A 342 -1.99 32.20 -3.59
CA VAL A 342 -1.92 30.82 -4.10
C VAL A 342 -2.31 30.67 -5.58
N GLY A 343 -2.56 31.78 -6.28
CA GLY A 343 -3.01 31.78 -7.68
C GLY A 343 -4.52 31.58 -7.81
N THR A 344 -4.99 31.25 -9.01
CA THR A 344 -6.42 31.01 -9.28
C THR A 344 -6.92 29.85 -8.43
N ALA A 345 -8.06 30.01 -7.76
CA ALA A 345 -8.73 28.92 -7.06
C ALA A 345 -9.41 27.99 -8.08
N ASP A 346 -8.61 27.11 -8.68
CA ASP A 346 -9.00 26.12 -9.68
C ASP A 346 -9.55 24.84 -9.08
N GLY A 347 -9.38 24.65 -7.76
CA GLY A 347 -9.75 23.42 -7.08
C GLY A 347 -8.70 22.32 -7.21
N ASP A 348 -7.52 22.61 -7.75
CA ASP A 348 -6.38 21.70 -7.81
C ASP A 348 -5.31 22.14 -6.81
N PHE A 349 -5.01 21.30 -5.83
CA PHE A 349 -4.06 21.64 -4.78
C PHE A 349 -2.66 21.49 -5.34
N GLY A 350 -2.17 22.52 -6.02
CA GLY A 350 -0.85 22.56 -6.64
C GLY A 350 0.23 23.18 -5.74
N ASN A 351 1.43 23.34 -6.30
CA ASN A 351 2.60 23.87 -5.58
C ASN A 351 2.36 25.26 -4.97
N LYS A 352 1.58 26.13 -5.63
CA LYS A 352 1.24 27.46 -5.09
C LYS A 352 0.32 27.36 -3.87
N THR A 353 -0.68 26.48 -3.91
CA THR A 353 -1.58 26.20 -2.77
C THR A 353 -0.84 25.55 -1.61
N PHE A 354 0.11 24.67 -1.90
CA PHE A 354 1.00 24.08 -0.90
C PHE A 354 1.84 25.13 -0.18
N LYS A 355 2.51 26.02 -0.91
CA LYS A 355 3.30 27.12 -0.33
C LYS A 355 2.46 28.08 0.51
N GLY A 356 1.25 28.43 0.03
CA GLY A 356 0.34 29.27 0.82
C GLY A 356 -0.20 28.57 2.07
N THR A 357 -0.39 27.25 2.03
CA THR A 357 -0.80 26.45 3.20
C THR A 357 0.30 26.43 4.26
N ILE A 358 1.56 26.25 3.85
CA ILE A 358 2.73 26.35 4.73
C ILE A 358 2.83 27.74 5.37
N ALA A 359 2.67 28.80 4.58
CA ALA A 359 2.73 30.17 5.07
C ALA A 359 1.63 30.43 6.11
N PHE A 360 0.39 30.05 5.81
CA PHE A 360 -0.72 30.11 6.77
C PHE A 360 -0.43 29.35 8.06
N GLN A 361 0.11 28.14 7.97
CA GLN A 361 0.44 27.33 9.13
C GLN A 361 1.52 27.98 10.00
N ARG A 362 2.59 28.52 9.39
CA ARG A 362 3.67 29.22 10.13
C ARG A 362 3.14 30.43 10.88
N ASP A 363 2.37 31.27 10.22
CA ASP A 363 1.84 32.51 10.79
C ASP A 363 0.85 32.24 11.93
N ASN A 364 0.25 31.05 11.96
CA ASN A 364 -0.72 30.66 12.97
C ASN A 364 -0.18 29.67 14.01
N GLY A 365 1.14 29.50 14.09
CA GLY A 365 1.79 28.65 15.10
C GLY A 365 1.50 27.15 14.95
N LEU A 366 1.18 26.72 13.73
CA LEU A 366 0.93 25.31 13.39
C LEU A 366 2.18 24.66 12.78
N LYS A 367 2.18 23.32 12.74
CA LYS A 367 3.16 22.57 11.95
C LYS A 367 3.01 22.93 10.48
N ALA A 368 4.07 23.45 9.88
CA ALA A 368 4.09 23.95 8.52
C ALA A 368 4.40 22.85 7.49
N ASP A 369 3.52 21.86 7.42
CA ASP A 369 3.66 20.66 6.57
C ASP A 369 2.94 20.76 5.21
N GLY A 370 2.23 21.87 4.96
CA GLY A 370 1.54 22.13 3.70
C GLY A 370 0.31 21.27 3.47
N ILE A 371 -0.17 20.57 4.51
CA ILE A 371 -1.39 19.77 4.52
C ILE A 371 -2.46 20.52 5.30
N ALA A 372 -3.58 20.85 4.66
CA ALA A 372 -4.73 21.37 5.39
C ALA A 372 -5.50 20.19 6.00
N GLY A 373 -5.15 19.85 7.23
CA GLY A 373 -5.84 18.86 8.09
C GLY A 373 -6.65 19.53 9.21
N PRO A 374 -7.19 18.76 10.18
CA PRO A 374 -8.12 19.26 11.20
C PRO A 374 -7.60 20.46 11.99
N ASN A 375 -6.33 20.45 12.38
CA ASN A 375 -5.75 21.57 13.12
C ASN A 375 -5.60 22.82 12.25
N THR A 376 -5.22 22.65 10.99
CA THR A 376 -5.12 23.74 10.02
C THR A 376 -6.49 24.33 9.69
N PHE A 377 -7.50 23.48 9.46
CA PHE A 377 -8.86 23.95 9.21
C PHE A 377 -9.54 24.54 10.43
N LYS A 378 -9.34 23.97 11.63
CA LYS A 378 -9.83 24.54 12.89
C LYS A 378 -9.28 25.96 13.06
N LYS A 379 -7.97 26.11 12.88
CA LYS A 379 -7.32 27.42 12.96
C LYS A 379 -7.79 28.39 11.87
N ALA A 380 -8.01 27.89 10.66
CA ALA A 380 -8.53 28.71 9.57
C ALA A 380 -9.98 29.14 9.79
N ALA A 381 -10.80 28.30 10.43
CA ALA A 381 -12.19 28.61 10.76
C ALA A 381 -12.29 29.76 11.77
N GLU A 382 -11.35 29.84 12.72
CA GLU A 382 -11.20 31.02 13.62
C GLU A 382 -10.98 32.32 12.83
N SER A 383 -10.35 32.23 11.65
CA SER A 383 -10.07 33.33 10.72
C SER A 383 -11.10 33.44 9.58
N GLY A 384 -12.26 32.79 9.71
CA GLY A 384 -13.37 32.92 8.77
C GLY A 384 -13.33 32.00 7.54
N PHE A 385 -12.50 30.96 7.55
CA PHE A 385 -12.65 29.85 6.60
C PHE A 385 -14.02 29.18 6.79
N LYS A 386 -14.77 29.04 5.69
CA LYS A 386 -16.01 28.28 5.67
C LYS A 386 -15.81 27.09 4.75
N TYR A 387 -16.20 25.92 5.24
CA TYR A 387 -16.35 24.76 4.39
C TYR A 387 -17.38 25.10 3.29
N PRO A 388 -17.12 24.71 2.03
CA PRO A 388 -18.11 24.91 0.97
C PRO A 388 -19.38 24.13 1.35
N GLU A 389 -20.53 24.78 1.31
CA GLU A 389 -21.81 24.10 1.50
C GLU A 389 -22.09 23.20 0.30
N GLU A 390 -21.77 21.92 0.44
CA GLU A 390 -22.43 20.82 -0.27
C GLU A 390 -22.61 19.65 0.69
N GLU A 391 -23.86 19.18 0.77
CA GLU A 391 -24.39 18.06 1.56
C GLU A 391 -23.45 17.49 2.62
N ILE A 392 -23.42 18.17 3.76
CA ILE A 392 -22.98 17.55 5.00
C ILE A 392 -24.08 16.52 5.36
N ILE A 393 -23.90 15.25 5.02
CA ILE A 393 -24.51 14.20 5.84
C ILE A 393 -23.68 14.12 7.11
N VAL A 394 -24.08 14.93 8.09
CA VAL A 394 -23.82 14.63 9.49
C VAL A 394 -24.68 13.43 9.83
N THR A 395 -24.08 12.32 10.22
CA THR A 395 -24.62 11.51 11.32
C THR A 395 -23.44 10.99 12.12
N SER A 396 -23.12 11.60 13.25
CA SER A 396 -23.54 11.06 14.55
C SER A 396 -24.68 10.03 14.45
N GLY A 397 -24.38 8.76 14.71
CA GLY A 397 -25.41 7.73 14.86
C GLY A 397 -24.81 6.34 14.94
N GLY A 398 -25.18 5.55 15.95
CA GLY A 398 -24.89 4.12 15.96
C GLY A 398 -25.48 3.42 14.72
N GLY A 399 -24.78 2.38 14.27
CA GLY A 399 -25.15 1.34 13.29
C GLY A 399 -26.28 1.62 12.28
N LYS A 400 -25.93 1.88 11.00
CA LYS A 400 -26.87 1.80 9.85
C LYS A 400 -26.30 1.16 8.57
N GLY A 401 -25.09 0.61 8.61
CA GLY A 401 -24.48 -0.13 7.50
C GLY A 401 -24.23 -1.59 7.87
N ILE A 402 -23.85 -2.41 6.88
CA ILE A 402 -23.39 -3.78 7.14
C ILE A 402 -21.96 -3.80 7.68
N THR A 403 -21.67 -4.75 8.55
CA THR A 403 -20.31 -4.98 9.06
C THR A 403 -19.50 -5.88 8.14
N LYS A 404 -18.19 -5.91 8.33
CA LYS A 404 -17.27 -6.83 7.64
C LYS A 404 -17.67 -8.29 7.88
N GLU A 405 -18.09 -8.64 9.10
CA GLU A 405 -18.49 -10.00 9.50
C GLU A 405 -19.79 -10.40 8.79
N GLN A 406 -20.77 -9.48 8.73
CA GLN A 406 -22.01 -9.69 7.99
C GLN A 406 -21.73 -9.89 6.50
N LEU A 407 -20.88 -9.04 5.90
CA LEU A 407 -20.52 -9.15 4.48
C LEU A 407 -19.73 -10.44 4.19
N THR A 408 -18.78 -10.83 5.06
CA THR A 408 -18.04 -12.10 4.98
C THR A 408 -18.99 -13.30 5.03
N PHE A 409 -19.97 -13.28 5.93
CA PHE A 409 -20.95 -14.35 6.06
C PHE A 409 -21.84 -14.50 4.82
N ILE A 410 -22.23 -13.39 4.21
CA ILE A 410 -23.07 -13.35 3.00
C ILE A 410 -22.25 -13.76 1.76
N MET A 411 -21.01 -13.27 1.64
CA MET A 411 -20.12 -13.42 0.49
C MET A 411 -19.08 -14.53 0.72
N ARG A 412 -19.52 -15.76 1.02
CA ARG A 412 -18.61 -16.87 1.38
C ARG A 412 -17.51 -17.19 0.35
N GLY A 413 -17.68 -16.81 -0.91
CA GLY A 413 -16.67 -16.99 -1.94
C GLY A 413 -15.65 -15.84 -2.06
N ALA A 414 -15.81 -14.77 -1.27
CA ALA A 414 -14.93 -13.60 -1.29
C ALA A 414 -13.66 -13.86 -0.48
N LYS A 415 -12.53 -13.31 -0.95
CA LYS A 415 -11.32 -13.23 -0.12
C LYS A 415 -11.51 -12.15 0.94
N SER A 416 -10.88 -12.30 2.11
CA SER A 416 -10.94 -11.29 3.18
C SER A 416 -10.55 -9.89 2.68
N ALA A 417 -9.54 -9.80 1.81
CA ALA A 417 -9.12 -8.55 1.18
C ALA A 417 -10.22 -7.91 0.30
N ASP A 418 -10.99 -8.70 -0.45
CA ASP A 418 -12.12 -8.17 -1.24
C ASP A 418 -13.24 -7.66 -0.31
N VAL A 419 -13.52 -8.36 0.80
CA VAL A 419 -14.51 -7.90 1.79
C VAL A 419 -14.08 -6.59 2.43
N GLU A 420 -12.83 -6.48 2.86
CA GLU A 420 -12.26 -5.25 3.44
C GLU A 420 -12.30 -4.09 2.46
N LEU A 421 -11.96 -4.35 1.20
CA LEU A 421 -11.95 -3.34 0.15
C LEU A 421 -13.35 -2.77 -0.15
N PHE A 422 -14.40 -3.59 -0.03
CA PHE A 422 -15.73 -3.24 -0.50
C PHE A 422 -16.77 -2.95 0.59
N VAL A 423 -16.54 -3.31 1.85
CA VAL A 423 -17.52 -3.06 2.94
C VAL A 423 -17.89 -1.57 3.04
N ASP A 424 -16.90 -0.68 3.01
CA ASP A 424 -17.12 0.77 3.11
C ASP A 424 -17.73 1.36 1.82
N PRO A 425 -17.22 1.07 0.60
CA PRO A 425 -17.87 1.47 -0.63
C PRO A 425 -19.33 1.02 -0.74
N ILE A 426 -19.64 -0.23 -0.35
CA ILE A 426 -21.01 -0.76 -0.38
C ILE A 426 -21.89 0.01 0.61
N ASN A 427 -21.43 0.26 1.84
CA ASN A 427 -22.17 1.06 2.82
C ASN A 427 -22.47 2.47 2.32
N LYS A 428 -21.47 3.17 1.78
CA LYS A 428 -21.63 4.52 1.22
C LYS A 428 -22.62 4.56 0.06
N VAL A 429 -22.61 3.54 -0.78
CA VAL A 429 -23.54 3.39 -1.90
C VAL A 429 -24.94 3.11 -1.41
N MET A 430 -25.10 2.21 -0.44
CA MET A 430 -26.41 1.90 0.13
C MET A 430 -27.04 3.12 0.80
N GLU A 431 -26.25 3.90 1.52
CA GLU A 431 -26.68 5.19 2.06
C GLU A 431 -27.08 6.16 0.96
N LYS A 432 -26.20 6.42 -0.02
CA LYS A 432 -26.42 7.36 -1.11
C LYS A 432 -27.69 7.08 -1.93
N TYR A 433 -28.01 5.80 -2.15
CA TYR A 433 -29.14 5.40 -3.01
C TYR A 433 -30.36 4.90 -2.22
N GLU A 434 -30.43 5.23 -0.93
CA GLU A 434 -31.54 4.87 -0.04
C GLU A 434 -31.84 3.37 0.02
N ILE A 435 -30.80 2.54 -0.10
CA ILE A 435 -30.83 1.09 0.10
C ILE A 435 -30.65 0.84 1.60
N ASN A 436 -31.59 1.33 2.39
CA ASN A 436 -31.41 1.58 3.83
C ASN A 436 -32.45 0.89 4.72
N THR A 437 -33.33 0.08 4.15
CA THR A 437 -34.18 -0.87 4.89
C THR A 437 -33.52 -2.25 4.91
N PRO A 438 -33.76 -3.09 5.92
CA PRO A 438 -33.20 -4.45 5.96
C PRO A 438 -33.46 -5.22 4.67
N LEU A 439 -34.69 -5.20 4.14
CA LEU A 439 -35.03 -5.85 2.89
C LEU A 439 -34.27 -5.28 1.69
N ARG A 440 -34.16 -3.95 1.56
CA ARG A 440 -33.38 -3.32 0.48
C ARG A 440 -31.91 -3.77 0.52
N ILE A 441 -31.28 -3.74 1.69
CA ILE A 441 -29.90 -4.16 1.90
C ILE A 441 -29.73 -5.63 1.51
N MET A 442 -30.59 -6.51 2.04
CA MET A 442 -30.51 -7.95 1.77
C MET A 442 -30.66 -8.27 0.29
N HIS A 443 -31.62 -7.65 -0.39
CA HIS A 443 -31.83 -7.85 -1.83
C HIS A 443 -30.71 -7.25 -2.65
N PHE A 444 -30.19 -6.08 -2.31
CA PHE A 444 -29.05 -5.47 -3.00
C PHE A 444 -27.80 -6.35 -2.91
N LEU A 445 -27.45 -6.81 -1.71
CA LEU A 445 -26.31 -7.72 -1.50
C LEU A 445 -26.50 -9.07 -2.20
N ALA A 446 -27.73 -9.56 -2.31
CA ALA A 446 -28.00 -10.78 -3.05
C ALA A 446 -27.66 -10.66 -4.55
N GLN A 447 -27.93 -9.49 -5.13
CA GLN A 447 -27.60 -9.22 -6.53
C GLN A 447 -26.10 -8.98 -6.70
N VAL A 448 -25.50 -8.11 -5.87
CA VAL A 448 -24.05 -7.88 -5.86
C VAL A 448 -23.28 -9.20 -5.72
N GLY A 449 -23.70 -10.07 -4.82
CA GLY A 449 -23.07 -11.37 -4.59
C GLY A 449 -23.09 -12.27 -5.82
N HIS A 450 -24.20 -12.31 -6.56
CA HIS A 450 -24.28 -13.08 -7.79
C HIS A 450 -23.49 -12.45 -8.94
N GLU A 451 -23.71 -11.16 -9.21
CA GLU A 451 -23.11 -10.45 -10.36
C GLU A 451 -21.59 -10.38 -10.29
N SER A 452 -21.03 -10.24 -9.08
CA SER A 452 -19.58 -10.20 -8.87
C SER A 452 -18.97 -11.56 -8.49
N GLY A 453 -19.80 -12.59 -8.35
CA GLY A 453 -19.40 -13.89 -7.83
C GLY A 453 -18.76 -13.81 -6.44
N SER A 454 -19.43 -13.20 -5.45
CA SER A 454 -18.88 -12.86 -4.13
C SER A 454 -17.67 -11.93 -4.22
N LEU A 455 -17.80 -10.78 -4.88
CA LEU A 455 -16.79 -9.71 -4.98
C LEU A 455 -15.49 -10.08 -5.73
N ARG A 456 -15.38 -11.31 -6.25
CA ARG A 456 -14.19 -11.80 -6.97
C ARG A 456 -14.01 -11.08 -8.30
N TYR A 457 -15.09 -10.94 -9.07
CA TYR A 457 -15.06 -10.42 -10.42
C TYR A 457 -15.74 -9.04 -10.48
N LYS A 458 -14.97 -8.03 -10.88
CA LYS A 458 -15.44 -6.64 -11.08
C LYS A 458 -15.43 -6.26 -12.56
N GLU A 459 -14.92 -7.16 -13.38
CA GLU A 459 -14.86 -7.04 -14.83
C GLU A 459 -15.35 -8.37 -15.43
N GLU A 460 -16.07 -8.29 -16.53
CA GLU A 460 -16.57 -9.45 -17.25
C GLU A 460 -15.41 -10.32 -17.75
N ILE A 461 -15.53 -11.62 -17.51
CA ILE A 461 -14.53 -12.63 -17.90
C ILE A 461 -14.52 -12.82 -19.43
N ALA A 462 -15.69 -12.69 -20.06
CA ALA A 462 -15.80 -12.76 -21.51
C ALA A 462 -15.02 -11.61 -22.18
N SER A 463 -14.50 -11.87 -23.38
CA SER A 463 -13.67 -10.90 -24.09
C SER A 463 -14.38 -9.60 -24.49
N GLY A 464 -15.72 -9.57 -24.41
CA GLY A 464 -16.56 -8.46 -24.89
C GLY A 464 -16.71 -8.40 -26.42
N ALA A 465 -16.01 -9.25 -27.18
CA ALA A 465 -16.05 -9.22 -28.65
C ALA A 465 -17.46 -9.43 -29.21
N ALA A 466 -18.32 -10.17 -28.51
CA ALA A 466 -19.71 -10.38 -28.89
C ALA A 466 -20.59 -9.10 -28.80
N TYR A 467 -20.12 -8.06 -28.10
CA TYR A 467 -20.81 -6.78 -27.99
C TYR A 467 -20.40 -5.78 -29.09
N GLU A 468 -19.44 -6.13 -29.94
CA GLU A 468 -18.98 -5.26 -31.01
C GLU A 468 -20.13 -4.94 -31.98
N GLY A 469 -20.33 -3.66 -32.31
CA GLY A 469 -21.37 -3.22 -33.24
C GLY A 469 -22.81 -3.28 -32.70
N ARG A 470 -23.03 -3.68 -31.43
CA ARG A 470 -24.37 -3.71 -30.82
C ARG A 470 -24.92 -2.31 -30.58
N ALA A 471 -25.77 -1.85 -31.50
CA ALA A 471 -26.38 -0.52 -31.47
C ALA A 471 -27.26 -0.29 -30.21
N ASP A 472 -27.93 -1.31 -29.71
CA ASP A 472 -28.75 -1.25 -28.49
C ASP A 472 -27.90 -1.03 -27.21
N LEU A 473 -26.61 -1.36 -27.25
CA LEU A 473 -25.63 -1.08 -26.19
C LEU A 473 -24.87 0.24 -26.40
N GLY A 474 -25.17 0.95 -27.50
CA GLY A 474 -24.45 2.14 -27.94
C GLY A 474 -23.05 1.87 -28.47
N ASN A 475 -22.69 0.60 -28.75
CA ASN A 475 -21.39 0.20 -29.26
C ASN A 475 -21.30 0.45 -30.77
N THR A 476 -21.23 1.71 -31.17
CA THR A 476 -21.24 2.15 -32.57
C THR A 476 -19.85 2.49 -33.12
N GLN A 477 -18.79 2.41 -32.30
CA GLN A 477 -17.42 2.68 -32.71
C GLN A 477 -16.59 1.40 -32.70
N PRO A 478 -15.63 1.25 -33.64
CA PRO A 478 -14.72 0.10 -33.64
C PRO A 478 -13.96 -0.05 -32.31
N GLY A 479 -14.01 -1.26 -31.74
CA GLY A 479 -13.36 -1.62 -30.48
C GLY A 479 -14.26 -1.47 -29.24
N ASP A 480 -15.49 -0.98 -29.41
CA ASP A 480 -16.43 -0.75 -28.32
C ASP A 480 -16.81 -2.01 -27.56
N GLY A 481 -16.95 -3.13 -28.25
CA GLY A 481 -17.40 -4.37 -27.63
C GLY A 481 -16.46 -4.79 -26.52
N ARG A 482 -15.15 -4.80 -26.80
CA ARG A 482 -14.12 -5.15 -25.81
C ARG A 482 -13.90 -4.04 -24.79
N LYS A 483 -13.93 -2.78 -25.23
CA LYS A 483 -13.67 -1.62 -24.38
C LYS A 483 -14.75 -1.41 -23.33
N PHE A 484 -16.02 -1.63 -23.68
CA PHE A 484 -17.17 -1.44 -22.79
C PHE A 484 -17.85 -2.76 -22.43
N LYS A 485 -17.07 -3.83 -22.27
CA LYS A 485 -17.54 -5.05 -21.60
C LYS A 485 -17.96 -4.77 -20.16
N GLY A 486 -18.58 -5.74 -19.48
CA GLY A 486 -19.12 -5.54 -18.14
C GLY A 486 -18.08 -5.03 -17.12
N HIS A 487 -18.36 -3.91 -16.44
CA HIS A 487 -17.56 -3.39 -15.31
C HIS A 487 -18.42 -3.02 -14.10
N GLY A 488 -17.93 -3.30 -12.89
CA GLY A 488 -18.56 -2.96 -11.61
C GLY A 488 -19.10 -4.18 -10.85
N LEU A 489 -19.64 -3.95 -9.64
CA LEU A 489 -20.23 -5.00 -8.80
C LEU A 489 -21.58 -5.52 -9.32
N ILE A 490 -22.33 -4.65 -10.00
CA ILE A 490 -23.39 -5.03 -10.95
C ILE A 490 -22.93 -4.42 -12.26
N GLN A 491 -22.61 -5.28 -13.23
CA GLN A 491 -21.80 -4.88 -14.36
C GLN A 491 -22.57 -3.95 -15.30
N LEU A 492 -21.96 -2.80 -15.62
CA LEU A 492 -22.40 -1.94 -16.72
C LEU A 492 -21.84 -2.50 -18.01
N THR A 493 -22.70 -2.78 -18.98
CA THR A 493 -22.29 -3.30 -20.30
C THR A 493 -22.69 -2.32 -21.39
N GLY A 494 -21.78 -2.07 -22.34
CA GLY A 494 -22.00 -1.18 -23.48
C GLY A 494 -21.60 0.27 -23.24
N ARG A 495 -21.15 0.94 -24.29
CA ARG A 495 -20.74 2.35 -24.29
C ARG A 495 -21.83 3.26 -23.73
N HIS A 496 -23.09 3.00 -24.08
CA HIS A 496 -24.22 3.81 -23.61
C HIS A 496 -24.29 3.83 -22.08
N ASN A 497 -24.30 2.67 -21.44
CA ASN A 497 -24.39 2.57 -19.98
C ASN A 497 -23.16 3.17 -19.29
N HIS A 498 -21.97 2.96 -19.84
CA HIS A 498 -20.75 3.59 -19.33
C HIS A 498 -20.81 5.13 -19.44
N THR A 499 -21.28 5.67 -20.57
CA THR A 499 -21.47 7.12 -20.77
C THR A 499 -22.47 7.70 -19.80
N GLN A 500 -23.60 7.04 -19.60
CA GLN A 500 -24.62 7.51 -18.66
C GLN A 500 -24.09 7.51 -17.22
N TYR A 501 -23.37 6.47 -16.82
CA TYR A 501 -22.76 6.43 -15.49
C TYR A 501 -21.65 7.48 -15.32
N ALA A 502 -20.74 7.60 -16.29
CA ALA A 502 -19.66 8.59 -16.30
C ALA A 502 -20.20 10.02 -16.16
N ASN A 503 -21.25 10.36 -16.91
CA ASN A 503 -21.92 11.65 -16.82
C ASN A 503 -22.57 11.84 -15.44
N TYR A 504 -23.22 10.79 -14.92
CA TYR A 504 -23.87 10.85 -13.61
C TYR A 504 -22.88 11.10 -12.46
N VAL A 505 -21.72 10.44 -12.47
CA VAL A 505 -20.68 10.66 -11.45
C VAL A 505 -19.81 11.88 -11.72
N GLY A 506 -19.98 12.54 -12.88
CA GLY A 506 -19.18 13.69 -13.28
C GLY A 506 -17.73 13.34 -13.63
N ASP A 507 -17.46 12.10 -14.04
CA ASP A 507 -16.13 11.63 -14.44
C ASP A 507 -16.13 11.16 -15.91
N PRO A 508 -15.92 12.08 -16.87
CA PRO A 508 -15.90 11.74 -18.28
C PRO A 508 -14.69 10.87 -18.68
N ASP A 509 -13.66 10.76 -17.83
CA ASP A 509 -12.50 9.93 -18.12
C ASP A 509 -12.85 8.43 -18.07
N LEU A 510 -13.94 8.05 -17.40
CA LEU A 510 -14.48 6.68 -17.43
C LEU A 510 -14.89 6.21 -18.85
N ILE A 511 -15.01 7.12 -19.83
CA ILE A 511 -15.26 6.75 -21.24
C ILE A 511 -13.97 6.46 -22.00
N LYS A 512 -12.88 7.10 -21.57
CA LYS A 512 -11.54 6.79 -22.07
C LYS A 512 -11.03 5.52 -21.42
N ASN A 513 -11.26 5.38 -20.11
CA ASN A 513 -10.75 4.33 -19.23
C ASN A 513 -11.87 3.61 -18.45
N PRO A 514 -12.81 2.91 -19.12
CA PRO A 514 -13.95 2.26 -18.47
C PRO A 514 -13.56 1.19 -17.44
N GLN A 515 -12.37 0.58 -17.56
CA GLN A 515 -11.82 -0.36 -16.60
C GLN A 515 -11.68 0.22 -15.18
N ARG A 516 -11.60 1.56 -15.04
CA ARG A 516 -11.61 2.24 -13.73
C ARG A 516 -12.88 1.91 -12.94
N ILE A 517 -14.01 1.64 -13.60
CA ILE A 517 -15.23 1.20 -12.93
C ILE A 517 -15.04 -0.16 -12.23
N ALA A 518 -14.19 -1.04 -12.76
CA ALA A 518 -13.87 -2.31 -12.12
C ALA A 518 -12.78 -2.18 -11.04
N LEU A 519 -11.80 -1.29 -11.26
CA LEU A 519 -10.60 -1.16 -10.44
C LEU A 519 -10.79 -0.24 -9.23
N GLU A 520 -11.63 0.78 -9.32
CA GLU A 520 -11.86 1.75 -8.25
C GLU A 520 -13.07 1.33 -7.41
N PRO A 521 -12.90 0.98 -6.11
CA PRO A 521 -13.98 0.37 -5.32
C PRO A 521 -15.24 1.23 -5.21
N LEU A 522 -15.09 2.55 -5.11
CA LEU A 522 -16.21 3.48 -5.10
C LEU A 522 -16.93 3.56 -6.44
N HIS A 523 -16.22 3.46 -7.57
CA HIS A 523 -16.89 3.39 -8.88
C HIS A 523 -17.53 2.02 -9.12
N SER A 524 -16.92 0.93 -8.64
CA SER A 524 -17.45 -0.43 -8.81
C SER A 524 -18.72 -0.66 -8.00
N ALA A 525 -18.73 -0.25 -6.73
CA ALA A 525 -19.94 -0.24 -5.92
C ALA A 525 -20.94 0.84 -6.39
N GLY A 526 -20.42 2.01 -6.79
CA GLY A 526 -21.22 3.13 -7.28
C GLY A 526 -22.01 2.79 -8.53
N ALA A 527 -21.43 2.01 -9.45
CA ALA A 527 -22.10 1.50 -10.64
C ALA A 527 -23.28 0.59 -10.27
N ALA A 528 -23.10 -0.26 -9.25
CA ALA A 528 -24.18 -1.12 -8.76
C ALA A 528 -25.34 -0.32 -8.16
N GLY A 529 -25.04 0.65 -7.30
CA GLY A 529 -26.09 1.50 -6.72
C GLY A 529 -26.77 2.41 -7.74
N TRP A 530 -26.01 2.95 -8.70
CA TRP A 530 -26.57 3.73 -9.80
C TRP A 530 -27.51 2.90 -10.68
N TYR A 531 -27.11 1.68 -11.03
CA TYR A 531 -27.95 0.76 -11.78
C TYR A 531 -29.23 0.41 -11.01
N TRP A 532 -29.10 0.17 -9.70
CA TRP A 532 -30.22 -0.10 -8.81
C TRP A 532 -31.22 1.07 -8.73
N MET A 533 -30.71 2.29 -8.53
CA MET A 533 -31.51 3.51 -8.43
C MET A 533 -32.23 3.83 -9.75
N THR A 534 -31.51 3.84 -10.87
CA THR A 534 -32.08 4.19 -12.18
C THR A 534 -33.18 3.24 -12.65
N ARG A 535 -33.18 2.00 -12.14
CA ARG A 535 -34.21 0.98 -12.38
C ARG A 535 -35.32 0.95 -11.33
N LYS A 536 -35.27 1.84 -10.32
CA LYS A 536 -36.25 1.99 -9.23
C LYS A 536 -36.50 0.68 -8.46
N ILE A 537 -35.43 -0.04 -8.12
CA ILE A 537 -35.53 -1.40 -7.58
C ILE A 537 -35.95 -1.43 -6.10
N ASN A 538 -35.73 -0.35 -5.32
CA ASN A 538 -36.11 -0.28 -3.90
C ASN A 538 -37.55 -0.76 -3.62
N ALA A 539 -38.53 -0.32 -4.41
CA ALA A 539 -39.94 -0.70 -4.24
C ALA A 539 -40.20 -2.21 -4.42
N LEU A 540 -39.40 -2.90 -5.23
CA LEU A 540 -39.49 -4.35 -5.43
C LEU A 540 -38.82 -5.10 -4.28
N ALA A 541 -37.71 -4.57 -3.77
CA ALA A 541 -37.03 -5.13 -2.60
C ALA A 541 -37.89 -4.97 -1.33
N ASP A 542 -38.59 -3.85 -1.16
CA ASP A 542 -39.53 -3.63 -0.04
C ASP A 542 -40.68 -4.65 -0.02
N GLN A 543 -41.03 -5.21 -1.18
CA GLN A 543 -42.02 -6.30 -1.31
C GLN A 543 -41.40 -7.69 -1.13
N ASP A 544 -40.13 -7.78 -0.76
CA ASP A 544 -39.33 -9.01 -0.67
C ASP A 544 -39.33 -9.83 -1.98
N ASN A 545 -39.50 -9.17 -3.13
CA ASN A 545 -39.77 -9.82 -4.40
C ASN A 545 -38.50 -10.10 -5.21
N ILE A 546 -37.75 -11.13 -4.82
CA ILE A 546 -36.47 -11.48 -5.46
C ILE A 546 -36.61 -11.78 -6.96
N VAL A 547 -37.75 -12.32 -7.38
CA VAL A 547 -38.04 -12.64 -8.80
C VAL A 547 -38.12 -11.36 -9.62
N ALA A 548 -38.85 -10.35 -9.13
CA ALA A 548 -38.97 -9.07 -9.81
C ALA A 548 -37.64 -8.29 -9.81
N VAL A 549 -36.90 -8.31 -8.69
CA VAL A 549 -35.56 -7.71 -8.58
C VAL A 549 -34.61 -8.34 -9.60
N THR A 550 -34.54 -9.67 -9.68
CA THR A 550 -33.66 -10.37 -10.64
C THR A 550 -34.04 -10.08 -12.10
N LYS A 551 -35.33 -10.05 -12.44
CA LYS A 551 -35.77 -9.67 -13.79
C LYS A 551 -35.34 -8.25 -14.15
N LYS A 552 -35.31 -7.31 -13.19
CA LYS A 552 -34.90 -5.92 -13.44
C LYS A 552 -33.41 -5.76 -13.65
N ILE A 553 -32.58 -6.61 -13.06
CA ILE A 553 -31.13 -6.55 -13.20
C ILE A 553 -30.65 -7.32 -14.43
N ASN A 554 -31.17 -8.54 -14.63
CA ASN A 554 -30.65 -9.46 -15.65
C ASN A 554 -31.54 -9.59 -16.89
N GLY A 555 -32.69 -8.89 -16.93
CA GLY A 555 -33.68 -9.01 -18.01
C GLY A 555 -34.45 -10.35 -18.05
N GLY A 556 -34.10 -11.30 -17.17
CA GLY A 556 -34.67 -12.65 -17.10
C GLY A 556 -34.46 -13.29 -15.73
N LEU A 557 -34.53 -14.62 -15.64
CA LEU A 557 -34.38 -15.37 -14.37
C LEU A 557 -33.03 -16.11 -14.24
N ASN A 558 -32.08 -15.83 -15.12
CA ASN A 558 -30.76 -16.48 -15.11
C ASN A 558 -30.05 -16.19 -13.78
N GLY A 559 -29.69 -17.25 -13.05
CA GLY A 559 -29.03 -17.18 -11.74
C GLY A 559 -29.96 -16.86 -10.56
N LEU A 560 -31.28 -16.98 -10.71
CA LEU A 560 -32.25 -16.71 -9.63
C LEU A 560 -31.97 -17.53 -8.37
N GLU A 561 -31.67 -18.82 -8.50
CA GLU A 561 -31.46 -19.71 -7.34
C GLU A 561 -30.19 -19.35 -6.56
N ASP A 562 -29.11 -18.95 -7.22
CA ASP A 562 -27.90 -18.48 -6.53
C ASP A 562 -28.17 -17.18 -5.75
N ARG A 563 -28.93 -16.24 -6.34
CA ARG A 563 -29.38 -15.02 -5.66
C ARG A 563 -30.28 -15.32 -4.46
N ARG A 564 -31.17 -16.31 -4.55
CA ARG A 564 -31.93 -16.80 -3.38
C ARG A 564 -31.00 -17.29 -2.28
N GLY A 565 -29.91 -17.96 -2.64
CA GLY A 565 -28.86 -18.38 -1.71
C GLY A 565 -28.21 -17.23 -0.96
N TYR A 566 -27.80 -16.15 -1.66
CA TYR A 566 -27.28 -14.95 -1.00
C TYR A 566 -28.34 -14.25 -0.14
N LEU A 567 -29.58 -14.10 -0.65
CA LEU A 567 -30.68 -13.48 0.08
C LEU A 567 -30.99 -14.24 1.40
N ALA A 568 -31.00 -15.56 1.35
CA ALA A 568 -31.21 -16.40 2.53
C ALA A 568 -30.10 -16.24 3.58
N ARG A 569 -28.84 -16.02 3.16
CA ARG A 569 -27.73 -15.71 4.09
C ARG A 569 -27.87 -14.31 4.66
N ALA A 570 -28.21 -13.33 3.84
CA ALA A 570 -28.42 -11.95 4.27
C ALA A 570 -29.53 -11.83 5.33
N LYS A 571 -30.65 -12.53 5.13
CA LYS A 571 -31.77 -12.62 6.09
C LYS A 571 -31.39 -13.20 7.46
N LYS A 572 -30.26 -13.90 7.58
CA LYS A 572 -29.79 -14.47 8.87
C LYS A 572 -28.99 -13.47 9.70
N VAL A 573 -28.39 -12.46 9.09
CA VAL A 573 -27.40 -11.60 9.73
C VAL A 573 -27.74 -10.12 9.68
N ILE A 574 -28.73 -9.72 8.89
CA ILE A 574 -29.27 -8.35 8.82
C ILE A 574 -30.68 -8.39 9.42
N SER A 575 -30.98 -7.46 10.32
CA SER A 575 -32.25 -7.36 11.06
C SER A 575 -32.93 -6.02 10.82
#